data_AF-A0A496VY30-F1
#
_entry.id   AF-A0A496VY30-F1
#
_cell.length_a   1.000
_cell.length_b   1.000
_cell.length_c   1.000
_cell.angle_alpha   90.00
_cell.angle_beta   90.00
_cell.angle_gamma   90.00
#
_symmetry.space_group_name_H-M   'P 1'
#
loop_
_entity.id
_entity.type
_entity.pdbx_description
1 polymer ?
#
loop_
_entity_poly.entity_id
_entity_poly.type
_entity_poly.pdbx_seq_one_letter_code
_entity_poly.pdbx_strand_id
1 'polypeptide(L)'
;MINHAGENDPIFPFFNPEKTGVCSKNDAFLVCQKNQQVYVFLIELKSGNPGTYLKQLRAAQVFFQFIIARIKLYYTCSHSLDKLQFRGLLFSSRQTLTKGMIKRNTVIFTDRNGLQVTEQDCNQTYHLQSFLD
;
A
#
# COMPACT_ATOMS: atom_id res chain seq x y z
N MET A 1 -11.17 13.46 35.30
CA MET A 1 -11.06 12.17 34.59
C MET A 1 -10.67 12.48 33.16
N ILE A 2 -9.45 12.10 32.75
CA ILE A 2 -8.99 12.25 31.36
C ILE A 2 -9.56 11.03 30.62
N ASN A 3 -10.44 11.26 29.65
CA ASN A 3 -10.96 10.18 28.81
C ASN A 3 -9.84 9.66 27.91
N HIS A 4 -9.34 8.46 28.18
CA HIS A 4 -8.41 7.76 27.30
C HIS A 4 -9.16 7.21 26.09
N ALA A 5 -9.38 8.05 25.07
CA ALA A 5 -9.98 7.66 23.80
C ALA A 5 -9.15 6.61 23.00
N GLY A 6 -8.04 6.10 23.56
CA GLY A 6 -7.09 5.20 22.90
C GLY A 6 -6.91 3.82 23.54
N GLU A 7 -7.60 3.49 24.64
CA GLU A 7 -7.44 2.16 25.29
C GLU A 7 -7.94 0.99 24.41
N ASN A 8 -8.84 1.26 23.46
CA ASN A 8 -9.38 0.24 22.56
C ASN A 8 -8.69 0.20 21.19
N ASP A 9 -7.62 0.98 20.96
CA ASP A 9 -6.85 0.88 19.72
C ASP A 9 -5.85 -0.28 19.84
N PRO A 10 -5.93 -1.33 19.00
CA PRO A 10 -5.10 -2.52 19.14
C PRO A 10 -3.60 -2.27 18.91
N ILE A 11 -3.18 -1.05 18.53
CA ILE A 11 -1.76 -0.69 18.42
C ILE A 11 -1.22 0.01 19.69
N PHE A 12 -2.06 0.28 20.68
CA PHE A 12 -1.63 0.72 22.02
C PHE A 12 -0.99 -0.45 22.80
N PRO A 13 0.04 -0.22 23.64
CA PRO A 13 0.68 1.05 24.02
C PRO A 13 1.84 1.48 23.12
N PHE A 14 2.03 0.85 21.97
CA PHE A 14 3.22 1.06 21.14
C PHE A 14 3.24 2.44 20.46
N PHE A 15 2.06 3.00 20.18
CA PHE A 15 1.93 4.34 19.60
C PHE A 15 1.02 5.24 20.42
N ASN A 16 1.32 6.55 20.41
CA ASN A 16 0.49 7.56 21.08
C ASN A 16 -0.80 7.80 20.26
N PRO A 17 -1.98 7.40 20.75
CA PRO A 17 -3.25 7.55 20.04
C PRO A 17 -3.69 9.02 19.93
N GLU A 18 -3.15 9.92 20.74
CA GLU A 18 -3.43 11.37 20.68
C GLU A 18 -2.78 12.04 19.47
N LYS A 19 -1.83 11.39 18.80
CA LYS A 19 -1.19 11.92 17.60
C LYS A 19 -1.95 11.46 16.35
N THR A 20 -2.55 12.44 15.66
CA THR A 20 -3.29 12.20 14.43
C THR A 20 -2.45 11.45 13.40
N GLY A 21 -3.01 10.36 12.87
CA GLY A 21 -2.40 9.57 11.80
C GLY A 21 -1.41 8.50 12.25
N VAL A 22 -1.01 8.45 13.52
CA VAL A 22 -0.02 7.46 13.99
C VAL A 22 -0.62 6.06 14.06
N CYS A 23 -1.89 5.93 14.42
CA CYS A 23 -2.60 4.64 14.40
C CYS A 23 -3.21 4.30 13.02
N SER A 24 -2.92 5.08 11.98
CA SER A 24 -3.44 4.80 10.64
C SER A 24 -2.79 3.55 10.05
N LYS A 25 -3.63 2.61 9.61
CA LYS A 25 -3.21 1.34 9.02
C LYS A 25 -3.31 1.41 7.51
N ASN A 26 -2.53 0.56 6.86
CA ASN A 26 -2.72 0.17 5.47
C ASN A 26 -3.51 -1.14 5.44
N ASP A 27 -4.34 -1.35 4.42
CA ASP A 27 -5.25 -2.50 4.40
C ASP A 27 -4.54 -3.83 4.15
N ALA A 28 -3.57 -3.87 3.21
CA ALA A 28 -2.85 -5.11 2.92
C ALA A 28 -1.49 -4.91 2.24
N PHE A 29 -0.60 -5.88 2.46
CA PHE A 29 0.60 -6.10 1.66
C PHE A 29 0.43 -7.37 0.84
N LEU A 30 0.84 -7.33 -0.43
CA LEU A 30 0.97 -8.53 -1.25
C LEU A 30 2.38 -8.59 -1.82
N VAL A 31 3.07 -9.71 -1.58
CA VAL A 31 4.45 -9.93 -2.03
C VAL A 31 4.47 -11.06 -3.04
N CYS A 32 5.08 -10.84 -4.19
CA CYS A 32 5.29 -11.88 -5.19
C CYS A 32 6.61 -11.69 -5.92
N GLN A 33 7.03 -12.72 -6.66
CA GLN A 33 8.25 -12.70 -7.45
C GLN A 33 7.94 -13.06 -8.90
N LYS A 34 8.49 -12.28 -9.85
CA LYS A 34 8.45 -12.55 -11.29
C LYS A 34 9.82 -12.22 -11.86
N ASN A 35 10.38 -13.10 -12.69
CA ASN A 35 11.68 -12.87 -13.35
C ASN A 35 12.81 -12.45 -12.39
N GLN A 36 12.93 -13.10 -11.22
CA GLN A 36 13.91 -12.78 -10.16
C GLN A 36 13.75 -11.38 -9.51
N GLN A 37 12.71 -10.65 -9.86
CA GLN A 37 12.33 -9.37 -9.31
C GLN A 37 11.20 -9.58 -8.28
N VAL A 38 11.41 -9.11 -7.04
CA VAL A 38 10.39 -9.17 -5.99
C VAL A 38 9.57 -7.88 -6.03
N TYR A 39 8.25 -8.04 -6.07
CA TYR A 39 7.29 -6.94 -6.06
C TYR A 39 6.58 -6.91 -4.72
N VAL A 40 6.45 -5.71 -4.17
CA VAL A 40 5.70 -5.45 -2.94
C VAL A 40 4.57 -4.50 -3.30
N PHE A 41 3.35 -5.03 -3.32
CA PHE A 41 2.14 -4.25 -3.51
C PHE A 41 1.65 -3.74 -2.16
N LEU A 42 1.57 -2.42 -2.05
CA LEU A 42 1.02 -1.68 -0.92
C LEU A 42 -0.44 -1.37 -1.26
N ILE A 43 -1.40 -1.97 -0.56
CA ILE A 43 -2.81 -1.95 -0.98
C ILE A 43 -3.62 -1.13 0.00
N GLU A 44 -4.36 -0.16 -0.52
CA GLU A 44 -5.31 0.65 0.25
C GLU A 44 -6.71 0.54 -0.37
N LEU A 45 -7.72 0.39 0.47
CA LEU A 45 -9.13 0.30 0.11
C LEU A 45 -9.87 1.55 0.63
N LYS A 46 -10.66 2.20 -0.23
CA LYS A 46 -11.43 3.39 0.16
C LYS A 46 -12.89 3.32 -0.30
N SER A 47 -13.81 3.47 0.65
CA SER A 47 -15.22 3.73 0.36
C SER A 47 -15.42 5.23 0.09
N GLY A 48 -15.45 5.63 -1.18
CA GLY A 48 -15.67 7.03 -1.58
C GLY A 48 -14.38 7.83 -1.79
N ASN A 49 -14.16 8.91 -1.03
CA ASN A 49 -13.07 9.84 -1.29
C ASN A 49 -11.70 9.19 -1.01
N PRO A 50 -10.78 9.13 -1.99
CA PRO A 50 -9.46 8.54 -1.80
C PRO A 50 -8.61 9.27 -0.74
N GLY A 51 -8.95 10.52 -0.38
CA GLY A 51 -8.40 11.20 0.79
C GLY A 51 -6.86 11.18 0.84
N THR A 52 -6.29 10.86 2.00
CA THR A 52 -4.84 10.82 2.24
C THR A 52 -4.19 9.47 1.93
N TYR A 53 -4.74 8.67 1.01
CA TYR A 53 -4.24 7.31 0.74
C TYR A 53 -2.74 7.26 0.45
N LEU A 54 -2.19 8.25 -0.27
CA LEU A 54 -0.74 8.30 -0.57
C LEU A 54 0.12 8.34 0.70
N LYS A 55 -0.36 9.00 1.77
CA LYS A 55 0.37 9.02 3.05
C LYS A 55 0.37 7.63 3.69
N GLN A 56 -0.74 6.91 3.61
CA GLN A 56 -0.86 5.53 4.13
C GLN A 56 0.02 4.57 3.34
N LEU A 57 0.02 4.65 2.00
CA LEU A 57 0.91 3.85 1.15
C LEU A 57 2.39 4.13 1.46
N ARG A 58 2.78 5.39 1.67
CA ARG A 58 4.16 5.72 2.07
C ARG A 58 4.51 5.21 3.46
N ALA A 59 3.61 5.33 4.42
CA ALA A 59 3.82 4.74 5.74
C ALA A 59 3.98 3.22 5.65
N ALA A 60 3.18 2.56 4.82
CA ALA A 60 3.26 1.13 4.53
C ALA A 60 4.61 0.76 3.90
N GLN A 61 5.10 1.56 2.95
CA GLN A 61 6.42 1.37 2.34
C GLN A 61 7.54 1.44 3.39
N VAL A 62 7.52 2.45 4.26
CA VAL A 62 8.51 2.63 5.34
C VAL A 62 8.45 1.46 6.32
N PHE A 63 7.25 1.04 6.71
CA PHE A 63 7.06 -0.11 7.59
C PHE A 63 7.59 -1.40 6.97
N PHE A 64 7.32 -1.64 5.69
CA PHE A 64 7.83 -2.82 5.00
C PHE A 64 9.35 -2.77 4.85
N GLN A 65 9.94 -1.60 4.56
CA GLN A 65 11.38 -1.42 4.55
C GLN A 65 12.01 -1.72 5.91
N PHE A 66 11.34 -1.35 7.01
CA PHE A 66 11.77 -1.76 8.35
C PHE A 66 11.78 -3.29 8.50
N ILE A 67 10.73 -3.98 8.09
CA ILE A 67 10.68 -5.47 8.11
C ILE A 67 11.86 -6.05 7.32
N ILE A 68 12.11 -5.54 6.11
CA ILE A 68 13.22 -6.01 5.27
C ILE A 68 14.57 -5.76 5.92
N ALA A 69 14.78 -4.59 6.52
CA ALA A 69 15.99 -4.30 7.28
C ALA A 69 16.19 -5.28 8.44
N ARG A 70 15.12 -5.64 9.15
CA ARG A 70 15.16 -6.67 10.20
C ARG A 70 15.52 -8.05 9.64
N ILE A 71 14.92 -8.46 8.53
CA ILE A 71 15.23 -9.75 7.88
C ILE A 71 16.71 -9.80 7.47
N LYS A 72 17.25 -8.73 6.87
CA LYS A 72 18.66 -8.65 6.45
C LYS A 72 19.67 -8.81 7.60
N LEU A 73 19.29 -8.45 8.83
CA LEU A 73 20.15 -8.67 10.00
C LEU A 73 20.29 -10.15 10.37
N TYR A 74 19.26 -10.95 10.13
CA TYR A 74 19.26 -12.38 10.48
C TYR A 74 19.67 -13.28 9.31
N TYR A 75 19.37 -12.89 8.07
CA TYR A 75 19.66 -13.67 6.88
C TYR A 75 20.75 -12.98 6.06
N THR A 76 21.96 -13.54 6.09
CA THR A 76 23.19 -12.99 5.50
C THR A 76 23.18 -12.95 3.96
N CYS A 77 22.25 -13.64 3.30
CA CYS A 77 22.16 -13.71 1.85
C CYS A 77 20.74 -13.42 1.39
N SER A 78 20.50 -12.25 0.82
CA SER A 78 19.26 -12.00 0.09
C SER A 78 19.45 -10.95 -0.99
N HIS A 79 20.18 -11.30 -2.06
CA HIS A 79 20.32 -10.46 -3.26
C HIS A 79 18.97 -10.03 -3.87
N SER A 80 17.89 -10.76 -3.58
CA SER A 80 16.52 -10.41 -3.96
C SER A 80 15.93 -9.24 -3.16
N LEU A 81 16.40 -8.99 -1.93
CA LEU A 81 15.90 -7.92 -1.05
C LEU A 81 16.53 -6.54 -1.33
N ASP A 82 17.57 -6.47 -2.15
CA ASP A 82 18.14 -5.20 -2.64
C ASP A 82 17.43 -4.70 -3.90
N LYS A 83 16.69 -5.60 -4.55
CA LYS A 83 15.90 -5.31 -5.75
C LYS A 83 14.43 -5.43 -5.39
N LEU A 84 13.92 -4.69 -4.42
CA LEU A 84 12.47 -4.65 -4.17
C LEU A 84 11.83 -3.58 -5.04
N GLN A 85 10.73 -3.92 -5.69
CA GLN A 85 9.91 -2.97 -6.46
C GLN A 85 8.60 -2.73 -5.71
N PHE A 86 8.47 -1.53 -5.16
CA PHE A 86 7.25 -1.11 -4.46
C PHE A 86 6.24 -0.55 -5.47
N ARG A 87 5.01 -1.06 -5.41
CA ARG A 87 3.87 -0.57 -6.21
C ARG A 87 2.70 -0.28 -5.26
N GLY A 88 2.16 0.94 -5.32
CA GLY A 88 0.96 1.32 -4.60
C GLY A 88 -0.29 1.00 -5.40
N LEU A 89 -1.23 0.28 -4.80
CA LEU A 89 -2.54 -0.02 -5.38
C LEU A 89 -3.61 0.64 -4.51
N LEU A 90 -4.33 1.60 -5.07
CA LEU A 90 -5.54 2.11 -4.44
C LEU A 90 -6.74 1.48 -5.13
N PHE A 91 -7.61 0.84 -4.35
CA PHE A 91 -8.93 0.44 -4.81
C PHE A 91 -9.99 1.34 -4.17
N SER A 92 -10.82 1.97 -4.98
CA SER A 92 -11.88 2.83 -4.47
C SER A 92 -13.23 2.54 -5.11
N SER A 93 -14.31 2.78 -4.37
CA SER A 93 -15.68 2.63 -4.89
C SER A 93 -16.17 3.86 -5.69
N ARG A 94 -15.35 4.90 -5.86
CA ARG A 94 -15.76 6.15 -6.49
C ARG A 94 -15.65 6.05 -8.02
N GLN A 95 -16.79 5.93 -8.69
CA GLN A 95 -16.86 6.05 -10.14
C GLN A 95 -16.51 7.48 -10.57
N THR A 96 -15.40 7.64 -11.30
CA THR A 96 -15.28 8.79 -12.22
C THR A 96 -15.32 8.23 -13.64
N LEU A 97 -16.50 7.78 -14.08
CA LEU A 97 -16.72 7.52 -15.50
C LEU A 97 -16.71 8.86 -16.23
N THR A 98 -15.53 9.30 -16.67
CA THR A 98 -15.45 10.41 -17.62
C THR A 98 -16.00 9.90 -18.96
N LYS A 99 -17.06 10.57 -19.44
CA LYS A 99 -17.77 10.24 -20.68
C LYS A 99 -16.76 10.11 -21.83
N GLY A 100 -16.50 8.88 -22.30
CA GLY A 100 -15.57 8.61 -23.42
C GLY A 100 -14.36 7.72 -23.13
N MET A 101 -14.13 7.25 -21.90
CA MET A 101 -13.03 6.31 -21.64
C MET A 101 -13.40 4.89 -22.08
N ILE A 102 -12.92 4.49 -23.26
CA ILE A 102 -12.83 3.09 -23.66
C ILE A 102 -12.01 2.37 -22.57
N LYS A 103 -12.59 1.33 -21.94
CA LYS A 103 -11.89 0.44 -20.99
C LYS A 103 -10.69 -0.21 -21.70
N ARG A 104 -9.54 0.45 -21.66
CA ARG A 104 -8.27 -0.25 -21.83
C ARG A 104 -8.00 -0.93 -20.49
N ASN A 105 -8.00 -2.26 -20.46
CA ASN A 105 -7.59 -3.09 -19.32
C ASN A 105 -6.10 -2.93 -18.94
N THR A 106 -5.42 -1.90 -19.46
CA THR A 106 -4.02 -1.64 -19.19
C THR A 106 -3.92 -0.89 -17.87
N VAL A 107 -3.34 -1.54 -16.87
CA VAL A 107 -2.98 -0.89 -15.61
C VAL A 107 -1.86 0.11 -15.91
N ILE A 108 -2.10 1.38 -15.63
CA ILE A 108 -1.10 2.43 -15.77
C ILE A 108 -0.63 2.83 -14.38
N PHE A 109 0.67 2.78 -14.17
CA PHE A 109 1.32 3.31 -12.97
C PHE A 109 1.77 4.74 -13.24
N THR A 110 1.49 5.61 -12.28
CA THR A 110 1.98 6.99 -12.25
C THR A 110 2.99 7.12 -11.11
N ASP A 111 4.13 7.74 -11.37
CA ASP A 111 5.08 8.07 -10.31
C ASP A 111 4.51 9.17 -9.41
N ARG A 112 4.34 8.87 -8.12
CA ARG A 112 3.89 9.80 -7.07
C ARG A 112 5.03 10.10 -6.09
N ASN A 113 6.07 10.74 -6.61
CA ASN A 113 7.32 11.10 -5.90
C ASN A 113 8.09 9.86 -5.39
N GLY A 114 8.48 8.98 -6.30
CA GLY A 114 9.29 7.79 -6.01
C GLY A 114 8.48 6.54 -5.66
N LEU A 115 7.15 6.60 -5.72
CA LEU A 115 6.28 5.43 -5.56
C LEU A 115 5.40 5.31 -6.80
N GLN A 116 5.52 4.18 -7.51
CA GLN A 116 4.66 3.85 -8.64
C GLN A 116 3.27 3.49 -8.12
N VAL A 117 2.24 4.26 -8.49
CA VAL A 117 0.88 4.09 -7.97
C VAL A 117 -0.11 3.93 -9.10
N THR A 118 -1.08 3.04 -8.92
CA THR A 118 -2.26 2.94 -9.78
C THR A 118 -3.54 2.98 -8.94
N GLU A 119 -4.59 3.56 -9.51
CA GLU A 119 -5.90 3.70 -8.88
C GLU A 119 -6.91 2.86 -9.67
N GLN A 120 -7.68 2.03 -8.97
CA GLN A 120 -8.54 1.00 -9.54
C GLN A 120 -9.92 1.00 -8.88
N ASP A 121 -10.92 0.45 -9.58
CA ASP A 121 -12.27 0.29 -9.04
C ASP A 121 -12.31 -0.88 -8.05
N CYS A 122 -12.97 -0.71 -6.90
CA CYS A 122 -13.04 -1.76 -5.87
C CYS A 122 -13.98 -2.94 -6.21
N ASN A 123 -14.84 -2.80 -7.22
CA ASN A 123 -15.92 -3.74 -7.52
C ASN A 123 -15.65 -4.64 -8.74
N GLN A 124 -14.38 -4.88 -9.05
CA GLN A 124 -13.96 -5.72 -10.18
C GLN A 124 -12.96 -6.79 -9.71
N THR A 125 -12.95 -7.93 -10.39
CA THR A 125 -11.91 -8.95 -10.19
C THR A 125 -10.68 -8.56 -10.98
N TYR A 126 -9.54 -8.49 -10.30
CA TYR A 126 -8.25 -8.24 -10.93
C TYR A 126 -7.35 -9.47 -10.82
N HIS A 127 -6.56 -9.72 -11.85
CA HIS A 127 -5.48 -10.70 -11.80
C HIS A 127 -4.18 -10.00 -11.46
N LEU A 128 -3.41 -10.59 -10.54
CA LEU A 128 -2.10 -10.05 -10.12
C LEU A 128 -1.17 -9.77 -11.30
N GLN A 129 -1.24 -10.60 -12.34
CA GLN A 129 -0.45 -10.46 -13.56
C GLN A 129 -0.62 -9.10 -14.22
N SER A 130 -1.84 -8.54 -14.22
CA SER A 130 -2.14 -7.22 -14.79
C SER A 130 -1.35 -6.08 -14.12
N PHE A 131 -0.87 -6.28 -12.89
CA PHE A 131 -0.06 -5.32 -12.14
C PHE A 131 1.44 -5.61 -12.21
N LEU A 132 1.87 -6.60 -12.98
CA LEU A 132 3.27 -7.04 -13.11
C LEU A 132 3.84 -6.82 -14.52
N ASP A 133 2.98 -6.49 -15.46
CA ASP A 133 3.35 -6.06 -16.82
C ASP A 133 3.61 -4.54 -16.84
#